data_AF-A0A8T5QYG3-F1
#
_entry.id   AF-A0A8T5QYG3-F1
#
_cell.length_a   1.000
_cell.length_b   1.000
_cell.length_c   1.000
_cell.angle_alpha   90.00
_cell.angle_beta   90.00
_cell.angle_gamma   90.00
#
_symmetry.space_group_name_H-M   'P 1'
#
loop_
_entity.id
_entity.type
_entity.pdbx_description
1 polymer ?
#
loop_
_entity_poly.entity_id
_entity_poly.type
_entity_poly.pdbx_seq_one_letter_code
_entity_poly.pdbx_strand_id
1 'polypeptide(L)'
;MNYEKLIETYDKLESTSKRLEKTYYVSELLKKTKEDDLDKIILLLQGKIFPNTDKRKIGVSSKLILKALNVATGIPQDKIEKMWAKKGDLGDTAEELTKNKTQRTLFQQKLSVSKVFSNLRKLVDFEG
;
A
#
# COMPACT_ATOMS: atom_id res chain seq x y z
N MET A 1 0.02 14.40 -3.41
CA MET A 1 -0.21 14.24 -1.96
C MET A 1 0.78 13.21 -1.42
N ASN A 2 1.28 13.36 -0.19
CA ASN A 2 2.08 12.31 0.46
C ASN A 2 1.20 11.08 0.71
N TYR A 3 1.73 9.89 0.44
CA TYR A 3 1.03 8.63 0.61
C TYR A 3 0.65 8.38 2.08
N GLU A 4 1.50 8.83 3.02
CA GLU A 4 1.26 8.80 4.46
C GLU A 4 -0.12 9.35 4.87
N LYS A 5 -0.58 10.46 4.28
CA LYS A 5 -1.91 11.04 4.58
C LYS A 5 -3.08 10.13 4.22
N LEU A 6 -2.90 9.33 3.16
CA LEU A 6 -3.89 8.34 2.76
C LEU A 6 -3.92 7.17 3.76
N ILE A 7 -2.74 6.72 4.21
CA ILE A 7 -2.61 5.66 5.21
C ILE A 7 -3.23 6.08 6.55
N GLU A 8 -2.96 7.31 7.03
CA GLU A 8 -3.63 7.85 8.23
C GLU A 8 -5.16 7.85 8.12
N THR A 9 -5.70 7.92 6.90
CA THR A 9 -7.14 7.81 6.67
C THR A 9 -7.59 6.35 6.76
N TYR A 10 -6.82 5.40 6.23
CA TYR A 10 -7.11 3.97 6.39
C TYR A 10 -7.15 3.55 7.85
N ASP A 11 -6.17 3.98 8.66
CA ASP A 11 -6.13 3.66 10.10
C ASP A 11 -7.40 4.15 10.82
N LYS A 12 -7.86 5.38 10.49
CA LYS A 12 -9.12 5.93 11.02
C LYS A 12 -10.37 5.19 10.55
N LEU A 13 -10.35 4.69 9.31
CA LEU A 13 -11.46 3.91 8.75
C LEU A 13 -11.54 2.51 9.36
N GLU A 14 -10.40 1.94 9.72
CA GLU A 14 -10.29 0.65 10.39
C GLU A 14 -10.66 0.75 11.88
N SER A 15 -10.29 1.85 12.55
CA SER A 15 -10.55 2.06 13.97
C SER A 15 -12.03 2.26 14.33
N THR A 16 -12.94 2.35 13.36
CA THR A 16 -14.38 2.53 13.59
C THR A 16 -15.23 1.64 12.70
N SER A 17 -16.37 1.20 13.21
CA SER A 17 -17.42 0.53 12.43
C SER A 17 -18.55 1.49 12.00
N LYS A 18 -18.58 2.73 12.52
CA LYS A 18 -19.69 3.65 12.30
C LYS A 18 -19.65 4.27 10.91
N ARG A 19 -20.73 4.08 10.14
CA ARG A 19 -20.85 4.61 8.77
C ARG A 19 -20.65 6.12 8.67
N LEU A 20 -21.22 6.91 9.59
CA LEU A 20 -21.11 8.37 9.56
C LEU A 20 -19.68 8.86 9.81
N GLU A 21 -18.95 8.22 10.73
CA GLU A 21 -17.53 8.54 10.97
C GLU A 21 -16.69 8.19 9.74
N LYS A 22 -16.92 7.03 9.11
CA LYS A 22 -16.25 6.68 7.85
C LYS A 22 -16.51 7.70 6.74
N THR A 23 -17.77 8.10 6.53
CA THR A 23 -18.14 9.15 5.58
C THR A 23 -17.41 10.46 5.88
N TYR A 24 -17.36 10.84 7.15
CA TYR A 24 -16.65 12.04 7.59
C TYR A 24 -15.16 11.99 7.24
N TYR A 25 -14.44 10.91 7.61
CA TYR A 25 -13.02 10.77 7.33
C TYR A 25 -12.70 10.79 5.82
N VAL A 26 -13.50 10.10 5.02
CA VAL A 26 -13.35 10.14 3.55
C VAL A 26 -13.59 11.55 3.03
N SER A 27 -14.65 12.24 3.50
CA SER A 27 -14.93 13.61 3.05
C SER A 27 -13.79 14.58 3.37
N GLU A 28 -13.17 14.45 4.53
CA GLU A 28 -12.04 15.28 4.96
C GLU A 28 -10.78 15.02 4.13
N LEU A 29 -10.54 13.77 3.74
CA LEU A 29 -9.46 13.43 2.83
C LEU A 29 -9.68 14.06 1.44
N LEU A 30 -10.89 13.92 0.89
CA LEU A 30 -11.21 14.42 -0.45
C LEU A 30 -11.12 15.96 -0.53
N LYS A 31 -11.57 16.70 0.49
CA LYS A 31 -11.43 18.17 0.55
C LYS A 31 -9.97 18.64 0.53
N LYS A 32 -9.07 17.85 1.11
CA LYS A 32 -7.63 18.18 1.21
C LYS A 32 -6.81 17.67 0.02
N THR A 33 -7.46 16.97 -0.90
CA THR A 33 -6.84 16.37 -2.07
C THR A 33 -6.84 17.38 -3.22
N LYS A 34 -5.69 17.52 -3.89
CA LYS A 34 -5.59 18.29 -5.14
C LYS A 34 -6.21 17.51 -6.28
N GLU A 35 -6.79 18.20 -7.26
CA GLU A 35 -7.44 17.59 -8.43
C GLU A 35 -6.55 16.53 -9.13
N ASP A 36 -5.26 16.82 -9.29
CA ASP A 36 -4.29 15.91 -9.92
C ASP A 36 -4.10 14.56 -9.22
N ASP A 37 -4.46 14.44 -7.94
CA ASP A 37 -4.37 13.18 -7.18
C ASP A 37 -5.75 12.51 -6.98
N LEU A 38 -6.85 13.20 -7.31
CA LEU A 38 -8.20 12.82 -6.92
C LEU A 38 -8.64 11.49 -7.56
N ASP A 39 -8.37 11.33 -8.86
CA ASP A 39 -8.62 10.09 -9.62
C ASP A 39 -7.93 8.87 -8.98
N LYS A 40 -6.69 9.04 -8.54
CA LYS A 40 -5.85 8.00 -7.93
C LYS A 40 -6.36 7.66 -6.53
N ILE A 41 -6.69 8.68 -5.73
CA ILE A 41 -7.18 8.49 -4.36
C ILE A 41 -8.53 7.78 -4.36
N ILE A 42 -9.45 8.13 -5.26
CA ILE A 42 -10.76 7.47 -5.34
C ILE A 42 -10.61 5.98 -5.62
N LEU A 43 -9.69 5.59 -6.51
CA LEU A 43 -9.41 4.19 -6.80
C LEU A 43 -8.74 3.49 -5.60
N LEU A 44 -7.73 4.11 -5.01
CA LEU A 44 -6.99 3.54 -3.88
C LEU A 44 -7.87 3.35 -2.63
N LEU A 45 -8.78 4.29 -2.34
CA LEU A 45 -9.77 4.17 -1.26
C LEU A 45 -10.65 2.92 -1.41
N GLN A 46 -10.86 2.44 -2.63
CA GLN A 46 -11.60 1.21 -2.93
C GLN A 46 -10.72 -0.03 -2.97
N GLY A 47 -9.42 0.10 -2.68
CA GLY A 47 -8.44 -0.98 -2.83
C GLY A 47 -8.12 -1.31 -4.29
N LYS A 48 -8.27 -0.35 -5.21
CA LYS A 48 -8.12 -0.57 -6.66
C LYS A 48 -7.05 0.33 -7.26
N ILE A 49 -6.52 -0.10 -8.40
CA ILE A 49 -5.64 0.72 -9.25
C ILE A 49 -6.19 0.93 -10.67
N PHE A 50 -7.24 0.19 -11.04
CA PHE A 50 -8.00 0.38 -12.28
C PHE A 50 -9.50 0.51 -11.99
N PRO A 51 -10.24 1.25 -12.83
CA PRO A 51 -11.71 1.26 -12.79
C PRO A 51 -12.29 -0.12 -13.10
N ASN A 52 -13.55 -0.37 -12.70
CA ASN A 52 -14.22 -1.66 -12.92
C ASN A 52 -14.37 -2.04 -14.41
N THR A 53 -14.32 -1.07 -15.32
CA THR A 53 -14.37 -1.29 -16.77
C THR A 53 -13.10 -1.91 -17.32
N ASP A 54 -12.00 -1.81 -16.58
CA ASP A 54 -10.69 -2.33 -16.93
C ASP A 54 -10.45 -3.66 -16.23
N LYS A 55 -10.27 -4.72 -17.02
CA LYS A 55 -10.15 -6.09 -16.52
C LYS A 55 -8.72 -6.50 -16.16
N ARG A 56 -7.75 -5.58 -16.30
CA ARG A 56 -6.35 -5.87 -15.97
C ARG A 56 -6.19 -6.20 -14.49
N LYS A 57 -5.33 -7.18 -14.20
CA LYS A 57 -4.97 -7.60 -12.85
C LYS A 57 -3.49 -7.36 -12.62
N ILE A 58 -3.13 -6.97 -11.40
CA ILE A 58 -1.72 -6.72 -10.99
C ILE A 58 -0.85 -7.97 -11.15
N GLY A 59 -1.42 -9.17 -11.02
CA GLY A 59 -0.68 -10.43 -11.20
C GLY A 59 0.37 -10.74 -10.11
N VAL A 60 0.35 -10.03 -8.97
CA VAL A 60 1.32 -10.24 -7.89
C VAL A 60 0.88 -11.38 -6.96
N SER A 61 1.68 -12.45 -6.92
CA SER A 61 1.50 -13.55 -5.96
C SER A 61 2.10 -13.22 -4.59
N SER A 62 1.58 -13.85 -3.52
CA SER A 62 2.16 -13.70 -2.17
C SER A 62 3.64 -14.06 -2.12
N LYS A 63 4.08 -15.06 -2.90
CA LYS A 63 5.50 -15.44 -2.99
C LYS A 63 6.37 -14.33 -3.59
N LEU A 64 5.83 -13.57 -4.56
CA LEU A 64 6.54 -12.41 -5.11
C LEU A 64 6.63 -11.27 -4.07
N ILE A 65 5.60 -11.08 -3.25
CA ILE A 65 5.64 -10.11 -2.13
C ILE A 65 6.70 -10.50 -1.11
N LEU A 66 6.81 -11.78 -0.72
CA LEU A 66 7.85 -12.26 0.19
C LEU A 66 9.26 -11.98 -0.35
N LYS A 67 9.49 -12.20 -1.65
CA LYS A 67 10.75 -11.83 -2.32
C LYS A 67 10.99 -10.33 -2.29
N ALA A 68 9.98 -9.51 -2.56
CA ALA A 68 10.09 -8.06 -2.49
C ALA A 68 10.42 -7.56 -1.07
N LEU A 69 9.85 -8.19 -0.03
CA LEU A 69 10.18 -7.89 1.37
C LEU A 69 11.62 -8.27 1.70
N ASN A 70 12.12 -9.42 1.23
CA ASN A 70 13.52 -9.80 1.39
C ASN A 70 14.44 -8.73 0.77
N VAL A 71 14.18 -8.31 -0.47
CA VAL A 71 14.97 -7.28 -1.16
C VAL A 71 14.88 -5.92 -0.46
N ALA A 72 13.70 -5.53 0.02
CA ALA A 72 13.49 -4.21 0.64
C ALA A 72 14.05 -4.09 2.06
N THR A 73 14.10 -5.20 2.80
CA THR A 73 14.45 -5.19 4.24
C THR A 73 15.80 -5.83 4.54
N GLY A 74 16.32 -6.67 3.64
CA GLY A 74 17.51 -7.50 3.84
C GLY A 74 17.27 -8.76 4.69
N ILE A 75 16.02 -9.01 5.10
CA ILE A 75 15.68 -10.12 6.01
C ILE A 75 15.53 -11.42 5.20
N PRO A 76 16.20 -12.53 5.58
CA PRO A 76 16.08 -13.82 4.88
C PRO A 76 14.63 -14.30 4.72
N GLN A 77 14.32 -14.89 3.56
CA GLN A 77 12.95 -15.29 3.21
C GLN A 77 12.33 -16.29 4.20
N ASP A 78 13.12 -17.20 4.78
CA ASP A 78 12.66 -18.16 5.78
C ASP A 78 12.16 -17.48 7.07
N LYS A 79 12.78 -16.37 7.47
CA LYS A 79 12.35 -15.57 8.62
C LYS A 79 11.06 -14.81 8.31
N ILE A 80 10.95 -14.28 7.09
CA ILE A 80 9.73 -13.60 6.62
C ILE A 80 8.56 -14.58 6.62
N GLU A 81 8.74 -15.79 6.08
CA GLU A 81 7.71 -16.83 6.04
C GLU A 81 7.26 -17.26 7.44
N LYS A 82 8.20 -17.49 8.37
CA LYS A 82 7.88 -17.80 9.78
C LYS A 82 7.08 -16.68 10.44
N MET A 83 7.43 -15.42 10.17
CA MET A 83 6.72 -14.29 10.76
C MET A 83 5.31 -14.15 10.16
N TRP A 84 5.17 -14.33 8.85
CA TRP A 84 3.87 -14.33 8.20
C TRP A 84 2.97 -15.45 8.74
N ALA A 85 3.51 -16.66 8.90
CA ALA A 85 2.78 -17.78 9.51
C ALA A 85 2.32 -17.48 10.95
N LYS A 86 3.13 -16.73 11.72
CA LYS A 86 2.79 -16.32 13.09
C LYS A 86 1.71 -15.24 13.13
N LYS A 87 1.75 -14.27 12.23
CA LYS A 87 0.80 -13.14 12.19
C LYS A 87 -0.52 -13.46 11.51
N GLY A 88 -0.50 -14.31 10.50
CA GLY A 88 -1.65 -14.59 9.65
C GLY A 88 -1.93 -13.50 8.59
N ASP A 89 -1.39 -12.30 8.74
CA ASP A 89 -1.55 -11.19 7.79
C ASP A 89 -0.20 -10.72 7.20
N LEU A 90 -0.18 -10.52 5.88
CA LEU A 90 1.03 -10.14 5.15
C LEU A 90 1.33 -8.63 5.23
N GLY A 91 0.31 -7.80 5.40
CA GLY A 91 0.45 -6.35 5.63
C GLY A 91 1.08 -6.07 6.99
N ASP A 92 0.56 -6.67 8.06
CA ASP A 92 1.12 -6.57 9.42
C ASP A 92 2.54 -7.13 9.49
N THR A 93 2.82 -8.17 8.69
CA THR A 93 4.17 -8.73 8.54
C THR A 93 5.09 -7.70 7.88
N ALA A 94 4.68 -7.10 6.77
CA ALA A 94 5.43 -6.07 6.08
C ALA A 94 5.70 -4.84 6.97
N GLU A 95 4.70 -4.39 7.74
CA GLU A 95 4.83 -3.29 8.69
C GLU A 95 5.93 -3.56 9.74
N GLU A 96 5.94 -4.76 10.34
CA GLU A 96 6.95 -5.11 11.34
C GLU A 96 8.36 -5.28 10.75
N LEU A 97 8.48 -5.89 9.56
CA LEU A 97 9.79 -6.05 8.90
C LEU A 97 10.39 -4.70 8.50
N THR A 98 9.55 -3.77 8.05
CA THR A 98 10.02 -2.45 7.60
C THR A 98 10.45 -1.54 8.74
N LYS A 99 9.87 -1.70 9.94
CA LYS A 99 10.36 -1.07 11.19
C LYS A 99 11.76 -1.56 11.56
N ASN A 100 12.02 -2.85 11.35
CA ASN A 100 13.27 -3.53 11.72
C ASN A 100 14.25 -3.71 10.54
N LYS A 101 14.13 -2.90 9.48
CA LYS A 101 14.98 -3.04 8.29
C LYS A 101 16.46 -2.90 8.65
N THR A 102 17.26 -3.89 8.27
CA THR A 102 18.71 -3.89 8.50
C THR A 102 19.45 -3.09 7.44
N GLN A 103 18.87 -3.01 6.23
CA GLN A 103 19.43 -2.27 5.12
C GLN A 103 18.94 -0.81 5.11
N ARG A 104 19.87 0.13 5.37
CA ARG A 104 19.62 1.57 5.23
C ARG A 104 19.88 2.00 3.79
N THR A 105 18.90 2.64 3.15
CA THR A 105 19.10 3.25 1.84
C THR A 105 19.88 4.55 2.00
N LEU A 106 20.79 4.84 1.06
CA LEU A 106 21.60 6.07 1.06
C LEU A 106 20.74 7.35 1.01
N PHE A 107 19.58 7.26 0.35
CA PHE A 107 18.59 8.32 0.29
C PHE A 107 17.22 7.80 0.73
N GLN A 108 16.49 8.63 1.48
CA GLN A 108 15.11 8.37 1.86
C GLN A 108 14.22 9.47 1.29
N GLN A 109 13.27 9.09 0.44
CA GLN A 109 12.26 9.99 -0.11
C GLN A 109 10.89 9.64 0.46
N LYS A 110 10.10 10.66 0.81
CA LYS A 110 8.68 10.45 1.13
C LYS A 110 7.95 9.96 -0.12
N LEU A 111 7.11 8.94 0.04
CA LEU A 111 6.29 8.42 -1.05
C LEU A 111 5.12 9.36 -1.32
N SER A 112 4.83 9.63 -2.59
CA SER A 112 3.62 10.33 -3.03
C SER A 112 2.60 9.34 -3.56
N VAL A 113 1.32 9.71 -3.50
CA VAL A 113 0.22 8.92 -4.10
C VAL A 113 0.49 8.64 -5.57
N SER A 114 0.85 9.66 -6.35
CA SER A 114 1.17 9.50 -7.77
C SER A 114 2.30 8.49 -8.03
N LYS A 115 3.37 8.52 -7.21
CA LYS A 115 4.49 7.58 -7.35
C LYS A 115 4.07 6.15 -7.01
N VAL A 116 3.35 5.94 -5.92
CA VAL A 116 2.87 4.60 -5.53
C VAL A 116 1.91 4.06 -6.58
N PHE A 117 0.93 4.85 -6.98
CA PHE A 117 -0.09 4.46 -7.94
C PHE A 117 0.50 4.11 -9.31
N SER A 118 1.40 4.94 -9.83
CA SER A 118 2.07 4.68 -11.11
C SER A 118 2.95 3.42 -11.05
N ASN A 119 3.68 3.20 -9.95
CA ASN A 119 4.47 1.99 -9.78
C ASN A 119 3.61 0.73 -9.72
N LEU A 120 2.48 0.76 -9.02
CA LEU A 120 1.55 -0.38 -8.98
C LEU A 120 0.95 -0.69 -10.35
N ARG A 121 0.62 0.33 -11.14
CA ARG A 121 0.13 0.13 -12.51
C ARG A 121 1.17 -0.49 -13.43
N LYS A 122 2.44 -0.07 -13.32
CA LYS A 122 3.54 -0.63 -14.13
C LYS A 122 3.71 -2.13 -13.93
N LEU A 123 3.38 -2.67 -12.76
CA LEU A 123 3.46 -4.12 -12.50
C LEU A 123 2.63 -4.96 -13.46
N VAL A 124 1.56 -4.40 -14.03
CA VAL A 124 0.72 -5.10 -15.00
C VAL A 124 1.41 -5.29 -16.34
N ASP A 125 2.24 -4.31 -16.74
CA ASP A 125 2.93 -4.33 -18.02
C ASP A 125 4.24 -5.15 -17.97
N PHE A 126 4.59 -5.68 -16.79
CA PHE A 126 5.69 -6.63 -16.63
C PHE A 126 5.24 -8.02 -17.06
N GLU A 127 5.41 -8.30 -18.36
CA GLU A 127 5.46 -9.65 -18.88
C GLU A 127 6.92 -10.13 -18.87
N GLY A 128 7.15 -11.31 -18.31
CA GLY A 128 8.42 -12.01 -18.29
C GLY A 128 8.19 -13.49 -18.56
#